data_AF-A0A8C8MHB3-F1
#
_entry.id   AF-A0A8C8MHB3-F1
#
_cell.length_a   1.000
_cell.length_b   1.000
_cell.length_c   1.000
_cell.angle_alpha   90.00
_cell.angle_beta   90.00
_cell.angle_gamma   90.00
#
_symmetry.space_group_name_H-M   'P 1'
#
loop_
_entity.id
_entity.type
_entity.pdbx_description
1 polymer ?
#
loop_
_entity_poly.entity_id
_entity_poly.type
_entity_poly.pdbx_seq_one_letter_code
_entity_poly.pdbx_strand_id
1 'polypeptide(L)'
;MYIRGHHVAQLDPLGIMAANLDSHVPNDIITSSDKLGFYGLDESDLDKVFRLPTTTFIGGTETDLPLREIIRRLEMAYCQHIGVEFMFINDLDQCQWIREKFEKPGVMQFTLEEKRTLLARMVRSTRFKEFLQRKWSSEKWFGLEGCESLIPALKTIIDKSSEKGVENIGMHEFHASLSGSSERPGQCHPLEQIFCQFDSKLEAADEGSGDVKYHLGMYHRRINRVMDRNITLSLMANPSHLEAVDPVVQGKTKAEQFYCGDTEGHKVPTH
;
A
#
# COMPACT_ATOMS: atom_id res chain seq x y z
N MET A 1 16.55 -11.46 13.29
CA MET A 1 15.75 -10.29 12.83
C MET A 1 15.02 -10.52 11.53
N TYR A 2 15.64 -10.91 10.40
CA TYR A 2 14.93 -11.06 9.11
C TYR A 2 13.76 -12.07 9.09
N ILE A 3 13.79 -13.13 9.92
CA ILE A 3 12.70 -14.14 9.98
C ILE A 3 11.50 -13.64 10.79
N ARG A 4 11.74 -12.94 11.90
CA ARG A 4 10.73 -12.66 12.94
C ARG A 4 10.57 -11.19 13.29
N GLY A 5 11.28 -10.28 12.62
CA GLY A 5 11.27 -8.84 12.91
C GLY A 5 9.88 -8.22 12.77
N HIS A 6 9.03 -8.75 11.90
CA HIS A 6 7.64 -8.32 11.76
C HIS A 6 6.83 -8.45 13.07
N HIS A 7 7.17 -9.38 13.98
CA HIS A 7 6.51 -9.51 15.29
C HIS A 7 6.79 -8.35 16.25
N VAL A 8 7.87 -7.59 16.02
CA VAL A 8 8.24 -6.42 16.85
C VAL A 8 8.09 -5.10 16.09
N ALA A 9 7.57 -5.15 14.87
CA ALA A 9 7.30 -3.96 14.10
C ALA A 9 6.16 -3.14 14.73
N GLN A 10 6.29 -1.82 14.67
CA GLN A 10 5.30 -0.86 15.16
C GLN A 10 4.19 -0.64 14.12
N LEU A 11 3.31 -1.63 13.99
CA LEU A 11 2.25 -1.64 12.98
C LEU A 11 0.94 -0.99 13.44
N ASP A 12 0.73 -0.92 14.76
CA ASP A 12 -0.52 -0.41 15.32
C ASP A 12 -0.45 1.10 15.58
N PRO A 13 -1.19 1.93 14.81
CA PRO A 13 -1.21 3.37 15.02
C PRO A 13 -1.90 3.80 16.32
N LEU A 14 -2.72 2.92 16.92
CA LEU A 14 -3.46 3.20 18.16
C LEU A 14 -2.74 2.66 19.41
N GLY A 15 -1.76 1.78 19.25
CA GLY A 15 -1.01 1.16 20.35
C GLY A 15 -1.86 0.27 21.28
N ILE A 16 -2.99 -0.24 20.78
CA ILE A 16 -3.94 -1.09 21.49
C ILE A 16 -3.72 -2.59 21.29
N MET A 17 -2.91 -3.01 20.30
CA MET A 17 -2.61 -4.43 20.04
C MET A 17 -1.90 -5.13 21.20
N ALA A 18 -1.30 -4.35 22.12
CA ALA A 18 -0.77 -4.84 23.38
C ALA A 18 -1.86 -5.38 24.35
N ALA A 19 -3.15 -5.14 24.08
CA ALA A 19 -4.23 -5.46 25.01
C ALA A 19 -4.77 -6.91 24.90
N ASN A 20 -4.48 -7.68 23.83
CA ASN A 20 -5.06 -9.03 23.66
C ASN A 20 -4.30 -10.02 22.77
N LEU A 21 -3.10 -9.69 22.28
CA LEU A 21 -2.23 -10.66 21.62
C LEU A 21 -1.00 -10.85 22.49
N ASP A 22 -0.68 -12.11 22.76
CA ASP A 22 0.48 -12.55 23.54
C ASP A 22 1.67 -11.65 23.18
N SER A 23 2.11 -10.80 24.10
CA SER A 23 3.23 -9.87 23.93
C SER A 23 4.57 -10.62 23.96
N HIS A 24 4.54 -11.84 23.42
CA HIS A 24 5.65 -12.74 23.31
C HIS A 24 6.56 -12.25 22.18
N VAL A 25 7.48 -11.35 22.52
CA VAL A 25 8.61 -11.07 21.65
C VAL A 25 9.48 -12.32 21.58
N PRO A 26 9.68 -12.93 20.41
CA PRO A 26 10.54 -14.10 20.29
C PRO A 26 11.94 -13.84 20.88
N ASN A 27 12.49 -14.83 21.60
CA ASN A 27 13.77 -14.68 22.31
C ASN A 27 14.96 -14.51 21.35
N ASP A 28 14.80 -14.92 20.09
CA ASP A 28 15.76 -14.77 19.00
C ASP A 28 15.70 -13.40 18.29
N ILE A 29 14.97 -12.43 18.83
CA ILE A 29 15.01 -11.05 18.34
C ILE A 29 15.75 -10.18 19.36
N ILE A 30 16.83 -9.55 18.90
CA ILE A 30 17.59 -8.58 19.69
C ILE A 30 16.76 -7.28 19.77
N THR A 31 15.93 -7.13 20.81
CA THR A 31 15.17 -5.88 21.05
C THR A 31 15.70 -5.07 22.24
N SER A 32 16.60 -5.67 23.03
CA SER A 32 17.21 -5.07 24.20
C SER A 32 18.58 -5.72 24.45
N SER A 33 19.44 -5.07 25.23
CA SER A 33 20.77 -5.60 25.55
C SER A 33 20.72 -6.95 26.26
N ASP A 34 19.70 -7.20 27.08
CA ASP A 34 19.47 -8.50 27.74
C ASP A 34 19.32 -9.67 26.76
N LYS A 35 18.92 -9.42 25.51
CA LYS A 35 18.75 -10.44 24.47
C LYS A 35 19.99 -10.67 23.61
N LEU A 36 21.04 -9.85 23.74
CA LEU A 36 22.34 -10.12 23.09
C LEU A 36 22.93 -11.46 23.58
N GLY A 37 22.72 -11.79 24.86
CA GLY A 37 23.23 -13.02 25.47
C GLY A 37 22.72 -14.30 24.81
N PHE A 38 21.55 -14.29 24.15
CA PHE A 38 21.06 -15.43 23.37
C PHE A 38 22.01 -15.82 22.22
N TYR A 39 22.72 -14.83 21.67
CA TYR A 39 23.71 -15.02 20.60
C TYR A 39 25.15 -15.11 21.13
N GLY A 40 25.34 -15.18 22.44
CA GLY A 40 26.68 -15.15 23.05
C GLY A 40 27.39 -13.81 22.88
N LEU A 41 26.64 -12.73 22.65
CA LEU A 41 27.15 -11.37 22.54
C LEU A 41 26.89 -10.62 23.85
N ASP A 42 27.75 -9.65 24.14
CA ASP A 42 27.63 -8.77 25.30
C ASP A 42 27.58 -7.29 24.88
N GLU A 43 27.20 -6.38 25.77
CA GLU A 43 27.20 -4.93 25.49
C GLU A 43 28.59 -4.43 25.08
N SER A 44 29.64 -5.05 25.62
CA SER A 44 31.04 -4.77 25.24
C SER A 44 31.37 -5.10 23.77
N ASP A 45 30.54 -5.91 23.09
CA ASP A 45 30.69 -6.24 21.67
C ASP A 45 30.03 -5.21 20.74
N LEU A 46 29.20 -4.30 21.26
CA LEU A 46 28.44 -3.35 20.43
C LEU A 46 29.33 -2.47 19.56
N ASP A 47 30.51 -2.10 20.06
CA ASP A 47 31.45 -1.25 19.34
C ASP A 47 32.51 -2.06 18.57
N LYS A 48 32.45 -3.41 18.63
CA LYS A 48 33.32 -4.27 17.81
C LYS A 48 32.81 -4.31 16.38
N VAL A 49 33.76 -4.29 15.44
CA VAL A 49 33.49 -4.30 14.00
C VAL A 49 33.39 -5.75 13.50
N PHE A 50 32.31 -6.04 12.78
CA PHE A 50 32.04 -7.32 12.18
C PHE A 50 31.99 -7.21 10.66
N ARG A 51 32.51 -8.23 9.98
CA ARG A 51 32.42 -8.36 8.52
C ARG A 51 31.03 -8.85 8.13
N LEU A 52 30.39 -8.12 7.21
CA LEU A 52 29.07 -8.45 6.72
C LEU A 52 29.14 -9.63 5.73
N PRO A 53 28.18 -10.56 5.78
CA PRO A 53 28.07 -11.61 4.77
C PRO A 53 27.66 -11.02 3.43
N THR A 54 28.03 -11.68 2.32
CA THR A 54 27.65 -11.25 0.95
C THR A 54 26.15 -11.33 0.67
N THR A 55 25.39 -11.91 1.59
CA THR A 55 23.95 -12.14 1.47
C THR A 55 23.10 -10.99 2.04
N THR A 56 23.72 -9.99 2.66
CA THR A 56 23.01 -8.81 3.20
C THR A 56 23.39 -7.55 2.45
N PHE A 57 22.45 -6.60 2.38
CA PHE A 57 22.63 -5.28 1.77
C PHE A 57 22.61 -4.15 2.80
N ILE A 58 22.55 -4.45 4.11
CA ILE A 58 22.56 -3.44 5.18
C ILE A 58 23.82 -2.58 5.15
N GLY A 59 24.94 -3.11 4.66
CA GLY A 59 26.20 -2.38 4.52
C GLY A 59 26.16 -1.29 3.47
N GLY A 60 25.25 -1.37 2.49
CA GLY A 60 25.31 -0.52 1.31
C GLY A 60 26.64 -0.74 0.57
N THR A 61 27.54 0.24 0.67
CA THR A 61 28.90 0.18 0.13
C THR A 61 29.94 -0.35 1.12
N GLU A 62 29.59 -0.45 2.40
CA GLU A 62 30.50 -0.86 3.47
C GLU A 62 30.49 -2.39 3.63
N THR A 63 31.67 -2.99 3.79
CA THR A 63 31.82 -4.44 4.00
C THR A 63 31.87 -4.84 5.47
N ASP A 64 32.13 -3.88 6.35
CA ASP A 64 32.37 -4.12 7.77
C ASP A 64 31.68 -3.00 8.57
N LEU A 65 30.96 -3.36 9.63
CA LEU A 65 30.19 -2.44 10.46
C LEU A 65 30.33 -2.78 11.94
N PRO A 66 30.28 -1.78 12.85
CA PRO A 66 30.14 -2.06 14.28
C PRO A 66 28.80 -2.75 14.55
N LEU A 67 28.76 -3.68 15.51
CA LEU A 67 27.55 -4.44 15.85
C LEU A 67 26.35 -3.53 16.16
N ARG A 68 26.59 -2.42 16.86
CA ARG A 68 25.59 -1.38 17.12
C ARG A 68 24.92 -0.88 15.84
N GLU A 69 25.69 -0.64 14.80
CA GLU A 69 25.16 -0.14 13.52
C GLU A 69 24.44 -1.25 12.75
N ILE A 70 24.92 -2.49 12.83
CA ILE A 70 24.25 -3.66 12.25
C ILE A 70 22.85 -3.81 12.84
N ILE A 71 22.74 -3.82 14.17
CA ILE A 71 21.46 -3.91 14.88
C ILE A 71 20.55 -2.75 14.47
N ARG A 72 21.05 -1.52 14.51
CA ARG A 72 20.29 -0.33 14.14
C ARG A 72 19.73 -0.40 12.72
N ARG A 73 20.54 -0.82 11.73
CA ARG A 73 20.10 -0.94 10.33
C ARG A 73 19.07 -2.06 10.14
N LEU A 74 19.21 -3.17 10.83
CA LEU A 74 18.23 -4.27 10.80
C LEU A 74 16.91 -3.88 11.47
N GLU A 75 16.96 -3.17 12.60
CA GLU A 75 15.77 -2.61 13.26
C GLU A 75 15.06 -1.62 12.33
N MET A 76 15.82 -0.74 11.67
CA MET A 76 15.26 0.20 10.69
C MET A 76 14.57 -0.49 9.52
N ALA A 77 15.12 -1.61 9.03
CA ALA A 77 14.60 -2.33 7.88
C ALA A 77 13.37 -3.19 8.22
N TYR A 78 13.34 -3.82 9.41
CA TYR A 78 12.38 -4.90 9.73
C TYR A 78 11.47 -4.64 10.93
N CYS A 79 11.77 -3.67 11.79
CA CYS A 79 11.10 -3.48 13.08
C CYS A 79 10.47 -2.09 13.25
N GLN A 80 10.45 -1.25 12.22
CA GLN A 80 9.83 0.09 12.25
C GLN A 80 8.32 -0.02 11.93
N HIS A 81 7.80 0.89 11.10
CA HIS A 81 6.38 0.96 10.73
C HIS A 81 5.98 0.01 9.58
N ILE A 82 6.86 -0.91 9.19
CA ILE A 82 6.61 -1.90 8.14
C ILE A 82 7.10 -3.26 8.64
N GLY A 83 6.19 -4.24 8.64
CA GLY A 83 6.49 -5.64 8.93
C GLY A 83 6.68 -6.38 7.62
N VAL A 84 7.90 -6.88 7.38
CA VAL A 84 8.21 -7.58 6.13
C VAL A 84 8.19 -9.09 6.38
N GLU A 85 7.24 -9.78 5.77
CA GLU A 85 7.13 -11.23 5.79
C GLU A 85 7.40 -11.78 4.39
N PHE A 86 8.54 -12.45 4.22
CA PHE A 86 8.96 -12.97 2.92
C PHE A 86 9.76 -14.28 2.99
N MET A 87 10.23 -14.67 4.18
CA MET A 87 11.07 -15.86 4.36
C MET A 87 10.32 -17.18 4.12
N PHE A 88 9.00 -17.16 3.94
CA PHE A 88 8.19 -18.31 3.52
C PHE A 88 8.28 -18.58 2.00
N ILE A 89 8.85 -17.66 1.22
CA ILE A 89 9.04 -17.81 -0.22
C ILE A 89 10.22 -18.77 -0.47
N ASN A 90 9.98 -19.82 -1.25
CA ASN A 90 11.02 -20.82 -1.56
C ASN A 90 12.04 -20.34 -2.60
N ASP A 91 11.70 -19.33 -3.39
CA ASP A 91 12.57 -18.77 -4.43
C ASP A 91 13.60 -17.81 -3.81
N LEU A 92 14.88 -18.19 -3.93
CA LEU A 92 16.01 -17.42 -3.41
C LEU A 92 16.18 -16.07 -4.11
N ASP A 93 15.91 -16.00 -5.41
CA ASP A 93 16.06 -14.77 -6.18
C ASP A 93 15.03 -13.72 -5.74
N GLN A 94 13.80 -14.17 -5.46
CA GLN A 94 12.75 -13.31 -4.89
C GLN A 94 13.12 -12.84 -3.48
N CYS A 95 13.62 -13.75 -2.62
CA CYS A 95 14.05 -13.38 -1.28
C CYS A 95 15.23 -12.40 -1.28
N GLN A 96 16.15 -12.55 -2.23
CA GLN A 96 17.28 -11.64 -2.41
C GLN A 96 16.81 -10.28 -2.94
N TRP A 97 15.87 -10.26 -3.90
CA TRP A 97 15.29 -9.02 -4.41
C TRP A 97 14.59 -8.21 -3.31
N ILE A 98 13.80 -8.87 -2.44
CA ILE A 98 13.15 -8.20 -1.31
C ILE A 98 14.19 -7.65 -0.33
N ARG A 99 15.22 -8.44 0.04
CA ARG A 99 16.32 -7.96 0.89
C ARG A 99 17.01 -6.75 0.29
N GLU A 100 17.33 -6.80 -1.00
CA GLU A 100 17.97 -5.67 -1.69
C GLU A 100 17.11 -4.40 -1.64
N LYS A 101 15.78 -4.56 -1.72
CA LYS A 101 14.84 -3.43 -1.66
C LYS A 101 14.68 -2.84 -0.26
N PHE A 102 14.80 -3.63 0.80
CA PHE A 102 14.54 -3.16 2.17
C PHE A 102 15.81 -2.87 3.00
N GLU A 103 16.87 -3.65 2.82
CA GLU A 103 18.09 -3.54 3.63
C GLU A 103 18.99 -2.40 3.17
N LYS A 104 18.88 -1.95 1.91
CA LYS A 104 19.72 -0.87 1.40
C LYS A 104 19.54 0.40 2.24
N PRO A 105 20.64 1.03 2.72
CA PRO A 105 20.54 2.29 3.44
C PRO A 105 19.83 3.37 2.62
N GLY A 106 18.91 4.10 3.24
CA GLY A 106 18.22 5.22 2.62
C GLY A 106 16.95 4.88 1.82
N VAL A 107 16.54 3.61 1.75
CA VAL A 107 15.31 3.19 1.04
C VAL A 107 14.06 3.93 1.52
N MET A 108 13.97 4.21 2.82
CA MET A 108 12.82 4.90 3.43
C MET A 108 12.98 6.43 3.47
N GLN A 109 13.98 6.98 2.77
CA GLN A 109 14.19 8.43 2.72
C GLN A 109 13.44 9.04 1.54
N PHE A 110 12.49 9.92 1.87
CA PHE A 110 11.75 10.70 0.89
C PHE A 110 12.34 12.10 0.75
N THR A 111 12.37 12.59 -0.49
CA THR A 111 12.67 13.98 -0.80
C THR A 111 11.61 14.92 -0.23
N LEU A 112 11.95 16.21 -0.10
CA LEU A 112 11.00 17.22 0.38
C LEU A 112 9.77 17.33 -0.54
N GLU A 113 9.95 17.17 -1.85
CA GLU A 113 8.89 17.25 -2.85
C GLU A 113 7.92 16.06 -2.77
N GLU A 114 8.45 14.84 -2.58
CA GLU A 114 7.63 13.65 -2.36
C GLU A 114 6.80 13.78 -1.08
N LYS A 115 7.41 14.24 0.02
CA LYS A 115 6.70 14.49 1.28
C LYS A 115 5.57 15.51 1.11
N ARG A 116 5.82 16.60 0.38
CA ARG A 116 4.79 17.61 0.06
C ARG A 116 3.66 17.02 -0.78
N THR A 117 4.00 16.18 -1.76
CA THR A 117 3.01 15.52 -2.63
C THR A 117 2.13 14.54 -1.84
N LEU A 118 2.72 13.72 -0.98
CA LEU A 118 2.00 12.80 -0.10
C LEU A 118 1.08 13.57 0.86
N LEU A 119 1.58 14.64 1.49
CA LEU A 119 0.79 15.50 2.36
C LEU A 119 -0.39 16.14 1.61
N ALA A 120 -0.16 16.67 0.40
CA ALA A 120 -1.21 17.29 -0.40
C ALA A 120 -2.32 16.28 -0.78
N ARG A 121 -1.94 15.04 -1.12
CA ARG A 121 -2.89 13.95 -1.40
C ARG A 121 -3.71 13.61 -0.15
N MET A 122 -3.05 13.48 1.00
CA MET A 122 -3.72 13.20 2.27
C MET A 122 -4.68 14.33 2.66
N VAL A 123 -4.24 15.59 2.66
CA VAL A 123 -5.08 16.75 2.99
C VAL A 123 -6.30 16.85 2.07
N ARG A 124 -6.13 16.62 0.77
CA ARG A 124 -7.23 16.61 -0.19
C ARG A 124 -8.28 15.55 0.22
N SER A 125 -7.85 14.32 0.47
CA SER A 125 -8.73 13.22 0.92
C SER A 125 -9.50 13.52 2.20
N THR A 126 -8.82 14.05 3.22
CA THR A 126 -9.46 14.44 4.48
C THR A 126 -10.48 15.56 4.28
N ARG A 127 -10.13 16.62 3.54
CA ARG A 127 -11.01 17.78 3.35
C ARG A 127 -12.23 17.46 2.50
N PHE A 128 -12.07 16.64 1.48
CA PHE A 128 -13.19 16.23 0.65
C PHE A 128 -14.19 15.38 1.45
N LYS A 129 -13.67 14.48 2.29
CA LYS A 129 -14.49 13.70 3.23
C LYS A 129 -15.28 14.61 4.18
N GLU A 130 -14.61 15.55 4.82
CA GLU A 130 -15.26 16.54 5.70
C GLU A 130 -16.35 17.34 4.97
N PHE A 131 -16.12 17.68 3.70
CA PHE A 131 -17.11 18.37 2.87
C PHE A 131 -18.36 17.51 2.62
N LEU A 132 -18.18 16.24 2.22
CA LEU A 132 -19.31 15.34 2.01
C LEU A 132 -20.14 15.14 3.28
N GLN A 133 -19.46 14.90 4.41
CA GLN A 133 -20.11 14.70 5.70
C GLN A 133 -20.94 15.90 6.14
N ARG A 134 -20.46 17.13 5.86
CA ARG A 134 -21.20 18.36 6.17
C ARG A 134 -22.40 18.57 5.26
N LYS A 135 -22.27 18.27 3.97
CA LYS A 135 -23.31 18.56 2.97
C LYS A 135 -24.42 17.50 2.94
N TRP A 136 -24.10 16.24 3.21
CA TRP A 136 -25.03 15.11 3.21
C TRP A 136 -24.98 14.32 4.52
N SER A 137 -25.29 15.00 5.64
CA SER A 137 -25.15 14.44 7.00
C SER A 137 -26.08 13.26 7.31
N SER A 138 -27.20 13.14 6.59
CA SER A 138 -28.22 12.10 6.82
C SER A 138 -28.05 10.87 5.93
N GLU A 139 -27.13 10.93 4.96
CA GLU A 139 -26.85 9.80 4.08
C GLU A 139 -25.83 8.86 4.70
N LYS A 140 -26.07 7.56 4.57
CA LYS A 140 -25.09 6.56 5.00
C LYS A 140 -23.88 6.63 4.07
N TRP A 141 -22.72 6.90 4.67
CA TRP A 141 -21.42 6.85 4.01
C TRP A 141 -20.46 6.07 4.92
N PHE A 142 -19.91 4.99 4.38
CA PHE A 142 -18.67 4.33 4.77
C PHE A 142 -17.49 5.26 4.49
N GLY A 143 -17.05 5.94 5.56
CA GLY A 143 -15.91 6.85 5.51
C GLY A 143 -14.57 6.15 5.61
N LEU A 144 -13.55 6.77 5.04
CA LEU A 144 -12.14 6.38 5.17
C LEU A 144 -11.52 6.98 6.46
N GLU A 145 -12.26 7.03 7.56
CA GLU A 145 -11.76 7.56 8.84
C GLU A 145 -10.73 6.61 9.45
N GLY A 146 -9.51 7.12 9.67
CA GLY A 146 -8.40 6.32 10.19
C GLY A 146 -7.62 5.55 9.12
N CYS A 147 -8.08 5.56 7.86
CA CYS A 147 -7.43 4.89 6.72
C CYS A 147 -7.07 5.87 5.60
N GLU A 148 -6.96 7.18 5.88
CA GLU A 148 -6.68 8.22 4.88
C GLU A 148 -5.37 8.00 4.11
N SER A 149 -4.44 7.24 4.68
CA SER A 149 -3.18 6.82 4.05
C SER A 149 -3.38 5.94 2.81
N LEU A 150 -4.54 5.31 2.64
CA LEU A 150 -4.87 4.49 1.47
C LEU A 150 -4.85 5.29 0.16
N ILE A 151 -5.36 6.52 0.16
CA ILE A 151 -5.42 7.37 -1.03
C ILE A 151 -4.01 7.73 -1.57
N PRO A 152 -3.09 8.27 -0.76
CA PRO A 152 -1.72 8.51 -1.23
C PRO A 152 -0.99 7.21 -1.60
N ALA A 153 -1.23 6.10 -0.89
CA ALA A 153 -0.65 4.81 -1.23
C ALA A 153 -1.08 4.33 -2.62
N LEU A 154 -2.40 4.24 -2.87
CA LEU A 154 -2.94 3.80 -4.15
C LEU A 154 -2.53 4.73 -5.30
N LYS A 155 -2.50 6.05 -5.07
CA LYS A 155 -2.02 6.98 -6.08
C LYS A 155 -0.53 6.78 -6.40
N THR A 156 0.28 6.43 -5.40
CA THR A 156 1.71 6.11 -5.60
C THR A 156 1.88 4.80 -6.37
N ILE A 157 1.05 3.79 -6.12
CA ILE A 157 1.01 2.53 -6.89
C ILE A 157 0.72 2.83 -8.37
N ILE A 158 -0.27 3.68 -8.65
CA ILE A 158 -0.61 4.06 -10.03
C ILE A 158 0.54 4.81 -10.71
N ASP A 159 1.18 5.75 -10.01
CA ASP A 159 2.30 6.52 -10.54
C ASP A 159 3.50 5.60 -10.86
N LYS A 160 3.84 4.68 -9.94
CA LYS A 160 4.93 3.70 -10.13
C LYS A 160 4.61 2.66 -11.20
N SER A 161 3.35 2.25 -11.33
CA SER A 161 2.90 1.35 -12.40
C SER A 161 3.05 2.02 -13.77
N SER A 162 2.66 3.30 -13.87
CA SER A 162 2.83 4.09 -15.09
C SER A 162 4.27 4.25 -15.52
N GLU A 163 5.17 4.48 -14.54
CA GLU A 163 6.62 4.56 -14.76
C GLU A 163 7.15 3.27 -15.41
N LYS A 164 6.64 2.12 -14.96
CA LYS A 164 6.96 0.79 -15.51
C LYS A 164 6.27 0.49 -16.85
N GLY A 165 5.45 1.39 -17.39
CA GLY A 165 4.79 1.22 -18.69
C GLY A 165 3.43 0.52 -18.63
N VAL A 166 2.84 0.39 -17.45
CA VAL A 166 1.45 -0.08 -17.30
C VAL A 166 0.49 0.95 -17.88
N GLU A 167 -0.42 0.47 -18.72
CA GLU A 167 -1.41 1.31 -19.44
C GLU A 167 -2.81 1.16 -18.84
N ASN A 168 -3.19 -0.03 -18.37
CA ASN A 168 -4.51 -0.30 -17.82
C ASN A 168 -4.38 -0.88 -16.41
N ILE A 169 -5.10 -0.30 -15.46
CA ILE A 169 -5.14 -0.79 -14.08
C ILE A 169 -6.59 -1.11 -13.72
N GLY A 170 -6.88 -2.40 -13.57
CA GLY A 170 -8.14 -2.91 -13.04
C GLY A 170 -8.05 -3.05 -11.52
N MET A 171 -9.07 -2.60 -10.81
CA MET A 171 -9.20 -2.71 -9.36
C MET A 171 -10.65 -3.03 -8.99
N HIS A 172 -10.85 -3.57 -7.79
CA HIS A 172 -12.16 -3.61 -7.15
C HIS A 172 -12.12 -2.96 -5.76
N GLU A 173 -13.30 -2.58 -5.30
CA GLU A 173 -13.47 -1.94 -4.00
C GLU A 173 -13.81 -2.97 -2.92
N PHE A 174 -13.30 -2.74 -1.72
CA PHE A 174 -13.84 -3.33 -0.51
C PHE A 174 -14.84 -2.34 0.12
N HIS A 175 -16.08 -2.77 0.40
CA HIS A 175 -17.14 -1.90 0.94
C HIS A 175 -16.74 -1.14 2.22
N ALA A 176 -15.65 -1.54 2.88
CA ALA A 176 -15.10 -0.89 4.07
C ALA A 176 -14.20 0.35 3.80
N SER A 177 -13.79 0.65 2.56
CA SER A 177 -12.81 1.73 2.30
C SER A 177 -13.29 2.90 1.43
N LEU A 178 -14.32 2.77 0.58
CA LEU A 178 -14.80 3.93 -0.18
C LEU A 178 -16.31 3.93 -0.38
N SER A 179 -16.98 4.81 0.35
CA SER A 179 -18.25 5.38 -0.14
C SER A 179 -18.27 6.91 -0.11
N GLY A 180 -17.08 7.50 -0.26
CA GLY A 180 -16.89 8.88 -0.67
C GLY A 180 -16.17 8.92 -2.01
N SER A 181 -16.79 8.40 -3.06
CA SER A 181 -16.23 8.26 -4.41
C SER A 181 -16.03 9.60 -5.15
N SER A 182 -15.29 10.57 -4.58
CA SER A 182 -14.64 11.67 -5.34
C SER A 182 -13.13 11.81 -5.18
N GLU A 183 -12.54 11.09 -4.22
CA GLU A 183 -11.10 11.09 -3.95
C GLU A 183 -10.43 9.82 -4.51
N ARG A 184 -11.09 9.14 -5.44
CA ARG A 184 -10.50 7.98 -6.11
C ARG A 184 -9.21 8.43 -6.79
N PRO A 185 -8.12 7.66 -6.74
CA PRO A 185 -6.89 7.91 -7.49
C PRO A 185 -7.10 7.82 -8.99
N GLY A 186 -7.89 8.72 -9.55
CA GLY A 186 -8.53 8.52 -10.85
C GLY A 186 -9.38 9.69 -11.27
N GLN A 187 -9.89 10.45 -10.32
CA GLN A 187 -10.94 11.41 -10.59
C GLN A 187 -10.44 12.68 -11.29
N CYS A 188 -10.52 12.65 -12.62
CA CYS A 188 -10.83 13.83 -13.43
C CYS A 188 -12.24 13.69 -14.00
N HIS A 189 -13.21 13.24 -13.19
CA HIS A 189 -14.61 13.53 -13.48
C HIS A 189 -14.92 14.93 -12.96
N PRO A 190 -15.75 15.72 -13.64
CA PRO A 190 -16.33 16.92 -13.05
C PRO A 190 -16.97 16.54 -11.72
N LEU A 191 -16.65 17.28 -10.65
CA LEU A 191 -17.25 17.06 -9.33
C LEU A 191 -18.79 16.99 -9.39
N GLU A 192 -19.36 17.66 -10.38
CA GLU A 192 -20.77 17.64 -10.78
C GLU A 192 -21.31 16.22 -10.96
N GLN A 193 -20.66 15.34 -11.73
CA GLN A 193 -21.15 13.97 -11.96
C GLN A 193 -21.23 13.16 -10.67
N ILE A 194 -20.36 13.47 -9.71
CA ILE A 194 -20.33 12.77 -8.43
C ILE A 194 -21.38 13.33 -7.50
N PHE A 195 -21.50 14.66 -7.42
CA PHE A 195 -22.53 15.30 -6.63
C PHE A 195 -23.94 14.99 -7.14
N CYS A 196 -24.12 14.78 -8.44
CA CYS A 196 -25.37 14.29 -9.00
C CYS A 196 -25.78 12.93 -8.39
N GLN A 197 -24.84 12.02 -8.08
CA GLN A 197 -25.14 10.72 -7.45
C GLN A 197 -25.68 10.84 -6.03
N PHE A 198 -25.53 12.00 -5.39
CA PHE A 198 -26.13 12.32 -4.09
C PHE A 198 -27.42 13.13 -4.22
N ASP A 199 -27.84 13.46 -5.44
CA ASP A 199 -29.15 14.05 -5.69
C ASP A 199 -30.20 12.94 -5.76
N SER A 200 -31.20 13.00 -4.89
CA SER A 200 -32.31 12.05 -4.84
C SER A 200 -33.23 12.11 -6.06
N LYS A 201 -33.03 13.10 -6.95
CA LYS A 201 -33.83 13.33 -8.16
C LYS A 201 -33.25 12.68 -9.42
N LEU A 202 -32.19 11.88 -9.32
CA LEU A 202 -31.68 11.15 -10.47
C LEU A 202 -32.70 10.11 -10.94
N GLU A 203 -33.30 10.36 -12.09
CA GLU A 203 -34.09 9.36 -12.81
C GLU A 203 -33.14 8.42 -13.56
N ALA A 204 -33.42 7.11 -13.51
CA ALA A 204 -32.67 6.13 -14.27
C ALA A 204 -32.83 6.44 -15.76
N ALA A 205 -31.71 6.68 -16.45
CA ALA A 205 -31.71 6.91 -17.89
C ALA A 205 -31.90 5.62 -18.71
N ASP A 206 -31.80 4.45 -18.07
CA ASP A 206 -31.74 3.13 -18.72
C ASP A 206 -32.66 2.11 -18.03
N GLU A 207 -33.09 1.08 -18.77
CA GLU A 207 -33.99 0.01 -18.27
C GLU A 207 -33.27 -0.92 -17.28
N GLY A 208 -33.24 -0.56 -16.00
CA GLY A 208 -32.69 -1.42 -14.95
C GLY A 208 -33.16 -1.01 -13.55
N SER A 209 -33.15 -1.95 -12.60
CA SER A 209 -33.50 -1.68 -11.20
C SER A 209 -32.53 -0.72 -10.49
N GLY A 210 -31.41 -0.40 -11.14
CA GLY A 210 -30.27 0.29 -10.54
C GLY A 210 -29.61 -0.56 -9.44
N ASP A 211 -28.51 -0.04 -8.92
CA ASP A 211 -27.89 -0.51 -7.69
C ASP A 211 -27.44 0.72 -6.89
N VAL A 212 -27.12 0.52 -5.62
CA VAL A 212 -26.61 1.58 -4.76
C VAL A 212 -25.30 2.15 -5.30
N LYS A 213 -25.10 3.46 -5.13
CA LYS A 213 -23.97 4.23 -5.71
C LYS A 213 -22.57 3.66 -5.44
N TYR A 214 -22.41 2.82 -4.41
CA TYR A 214 -21.15 2.19 -4.03
C TYR A 214 -20.92 0.80 -4.68
N HIS A 215 -21.90 0.23 -5.38
CA HIS A 215 -21.72 -0.99 -6.18
C HIS A 215 -21.36 -0.69 -7.64
N LEU A 216 -21.38 0.58 -8.05
CA LEU A 216 -21.20 0.99 -9.45
C LEU A 216 -19.73 1.02 -9.84
N GLY A 217 -19.39 0.23 -10.86
CA GLY A 217 -18.09 0.25 -11.49
C GLY A 217 -17.83 1.56 -12.26
N MET A 218 -16.57 1.81 -12.57
CA MET A 218 -16.15 2.95 -13.39
C MET A 218 -15.07 2.58 -14.38
N TYR A 219 -15.01 3.37 -15.45
CA TYR A 219 -13.96 3.31 -16.44
C TYR A 219 -13.52 4.72 -16.78
N HIS A 220 -12.24 5.04 -16.59
CA HIS A 220 -11.71 6.37 -16.81
C HIS A 220 -10.31 6.33 -17.41
N ARG A 221 -10.14 6.96 -18.56
CA ARG A 221 -8.84 7.16 -19.19
C ARG A 221 -8.36 8.59 -18.93
N ARG A 222 -7.16 8.74 -18.38
CA ARG A 222 -6.56 10.05 -18.09
C ARG A 222 -5.06 10.07 -18.34
N ILE A 223 -4.52 11.27 -18.48
CA ILE A 223 -3.08 11.48 -18.48
C ILE A 223 -2.58 11.51 -17.03
N ASN A 224 -1.60 10.67 -16.73
CA ASN A 224 -0.83 10.80 -15.49
C ASN A 224 0.13 11.97 -15.63
N ARG A 225 -0.18 13.07 -14.94
CA ARG A 225 0.61 14.31 -14.97
C ARG A 225 2.06 14.16 -14.51
N VAL A 226 2.39 13.09 -13.77
CA VAL A 226 3.77 12.84 -13.32
C VAL A 226 4.63 12.30 -14.47
N MET A 227 4.07 11.44 -15.33
CA MET A 227 4.81 10.72 -16.38
C MET A 227 4.39 11.11 -17.81
N ASP A 228 3.39 11.97 -17.95
CA ASP A 228 2.74 12.37 -19.21
C ASP A 228 2.29 11.18 -20.10
N ARG A 229 1.82 10.12 -19.44
CA ARG A 229 1.33 8.89 -20.08
C ARG A 229 -0.16 8.71 -19.84
N ASN A 230 -0.85 8.15 -20.84
CA ASN A 230 -2.23 7.75 -20.68
C ASN A 230 -2.32 6.50 -19.81
N ILE A 231 -3.16 6.55 -18.79
CA ILE A 231 -3.54 5.41 -17.95
C ILE A 231 -5.05 5.28 -17.98
N THR A 232 -5.50 4.06 -18.19
CA THR A 232 -6.88 3.64 -18.03
C THR A 232 -7.04 3.03 -16.64
N LEU A 233 -8.04 3.50 -15.90
CA LEU A 233 -8.41 2.98 -14.60
C LEU A 233 -9.79 2.36 -14.73
N SER A 234 -9.92 1.10 -14.35
CA SER A 234 -11.20 0.41 -14.31
C SER A 234 -11.49 -0.07 -12.89
N LEU A 235 -12.60 0.42 -12.34
CA LEU A 235 -13.16 -0.04 -11.08
C LEU A 235 -14.31 -1.00 -11.39
N MET A 236 -14.26 -2.22 -10.86
CA MET A 236 -15.32 -3.21 -11.08
C MET A 236 -16.55 -2.95 -10.22
N ALA A 237 -17.72 -3.20 -10.81
CA ALA A 237 -18.96 -3.25 -10.07
C ALA A 237 -18.95 -4.49 -9.17
N ASN A 238 -19.36 -4.32 -7.91
CA ASN A 238 -19.28 -5.36 -6.89
C ASN A 238 -20.59 -5.46 -6.08
N PRO A 239 -21.13 -6.67 -5.85
CA PRO A 239 -22.26 -6.85 -4.95
C PRO A 239 -21.81 -6.68 -3.49
N SER A 240 -22.76 -6.63 -2.54
CA SER A 240 -22.45 -6.58 -1.11
C SER A 240 -21.72 -7.81 -0.55
N HIS A 241 -21.61 -8.90 -1.34
CA HIS A 241 -20.82 -10.08 -0.98
C HIS A 241 -19.33 -9.75 -1.12
N LEU A 242 -18.67 -9.53 0.01
CA LEU A 242 -17.23 -9.25 0.10
C LEU A 242 -16.40 -10.37 -0.57
N GLU A 243 -15.27 -10.01 -1.18
CA GLU A 243 -14.34 -10.90 -1.92
C GLU A 243 -14.93 -11.62 -3.15
N ALA A 244 -16.25 -11.54 -3.42
CA ALA A 244 -16.86 -12.23 -4.55
C ALA A 244 -16.41 -11.68 -5.92
N VAL A 245 -15.89 -10.45 -5.93
CA VAL A 245 -15.47 -9.72 -7.14
C VAL A 245 -14.01 -10.03 -7.54
N ASP A 246 -13.20 -10.57 -6.64
CA ASP A 246 -11.79 -10.89 -6.89
C ASP A 246 -11.56 -11.74 -8.14
N PRO A 247 -12.24 -12.90 -8.32
CA PRO A 247 -12.08 -13.69 -9.54
C PRO A 247 -12.63 -12.97 -10.78
N VAL A 248 -13.61 -12.08 -10.62
CA VAL A 248 -14.18 -11.29 -11.72
C VAL A 248 -13.16 -10.28 -12.24
N VAL A 249 -12.43 -9.63 -11.34
CA VAL A 249 -11.35 -8.68 -11.70
C VAL A 249 -10.22 -9.41 -12.39
N GLN A 250 -9.78 -10.56 -11.85
CA GLN A 250 -8.76 -11.40 -12.50
C GLN A 250 -9.18 -11.83 -13.91
N GLY A 251 -10.44 -12.27 -14.07
CA GLY A 251 -10.99 -12.66 -15.37
C GLY A 251 -11.02 -11.51 -16.35
N LYS A 252 -11.48 -10.32 -15.92
CA LYS A 252 -11.49 -9.12 -16.76
C LYS A 252 -10.07 -8.71 -17.15
N THR A 253 -9.15 -8.65 -16.21
CA THR A 253 -7.76 -8.30 -16.51
C THR A 253 -7.14 -9.28 -17.51
N LYS A 254 -7.43 -10.57 -17.38
CA LYS A 254 -6.97 -11.57 -18.35
C LYS A 254 -7.56 -11.35 -19.75
N ALA A 255 -8.83 -10.96 -19.83
CA ALA A 255 -9.46 -10.61 -21.09
C ALA A 255 -8.82 -9.35 -21.72
N GLU A 256 -8.57 -8.31 -20.91
CA GLU A 256 -7.89 -7.09 -21.38
C GLU A 256 -6.45 -7.38 -21.86
N GLN A 257 -5.69 -8.21 -21.13
CA GLN A 257 -4.38 -8.68 -21.59
C GLN A 257 -4.46 -9.35 -22.96
N PHE A 258 -5.44 -10.23 -23.17
CA PHE A 258 -5.66 -10.91 -24.44
C PHE A 258 -5.98 -9.92 -25.58
N TYR A 259 -6.92 -9.00 -25.37
CA TYR A 259 -7.31 -8.02 -26.40
C TYR A 259 -6.23 -6.98 -26.69
N CYS A 260 -5.39 -6.64 -25.70
CA CYS A 260 -4.26 -5.75 -25.87
C CYS A 260 -3.01 -6.43 -26.45
N GLY A 261 -3.05 -7.75 -26.68
CA GLY A 261 -1.88 -8.53 -27.12
C GLY A 261 -0.77 -8.60 -26.08
N ASP A 262 -1.09 -8.39 -24.79
CA ASP A 262 -0.16 -8.44 -23.67
C ASP A 262 0.01 -9.89 -23.18
N THR A 263 0.81 -10.66 -23.91
CA THR A 263 1.07 -12.08 -23.59
C THR A 263 1.92 -12.27 -22.32
N GLU A 264 2.69 -11.24 -21.94
CA GLU A 264 3.63 -11.26 -20.81
C GLU A 264 3.05 -10.60 -19.55
N GLY A 265 1.93 -9.87 -19.64
CA GLY A 265 1.25 -9.23 -18.51
C GLY A 265 1.92 -7.93 -18.04
N HIS A 266 2.69 -7.26 -18.90
CA HIS A 266 3.47 -6.08 -18.55
C HIS A 266 2.67 -4.77 -18.64
N LYS A 267 1.59 -4.75 -19.41
CA LYS A 267 0.79 -3.55 -19.70
C LYS A 267 -0.52 -3.50 -18.92
N VAL A 268 -1.06 -4.67 -18.55
CA VAL A 268 -2.33 -4.80 -17.84
C VAL A 268 -2.16 -5.72 -16.60
N PRO A 269 -1.69 -5.18 -15.45
CA PRO A 269 -1.63 -5.93 -14.20
C PRO A 269 -2.99 -6.04 -13.52
N THR A 270 -3.17 -7.12 -12.75
CA THR A 270 -4.29 -7.27 -11.81
C THR A 270 -3.83 -6.80 -10.43
N HIS A 271 -4.63 -5.95 -9.77
CA HIS A 271 -4.39 -5.48 -8.41
C HIS A 271 -5.63 -5.65 -7.54
#